data_AF-A0AAU6PY71-F1
#
_entry.id   AF-A0AAU6PY71-F1
#
_cell.length_a   1.000
_cell.length_b   1.000
_cell.length_c   1.000
_cell.angle_alpha   90.00
_cell.angle_beta   90.00
_cell.angle_gamma   90.00
#
_symmetry.space_group_name_H-M   'P 1'
#
loop_
_entity.id
_entity.type
_entity.pdbx_description
1 polymer ?
#
loop_
_entity_poly.entity_id
_entity_poly.type
_entity_poly.pdbx_seq_one_letter_code
_entity_poly.pdbx_strand_id
1 'polypeptide(L)' 'MNATPISAQLDPQVVHERLGVEAYSDHEVGVMVEVLQELYAGRTLEDLTEAEWLRAYGLMHQRKKTGWMTEGVVSPDAEV' A
#
# COMPACT_ATOMS: atom_id res chain seq x y z
N MET A 1 11.72 17.13 -15.04
CA MET A 1 10.93 16.02 -14.48
C MET A 1 10.49 16.49 -13.11
N ASN A 2 9.20 16.71 -12.87
CA ASN A 2 8.72 17.12 -11.56
C ASN A 2 8.74 15.89 -10.66
N ALA A 3 9.59 15.90 -9.63
CA ALA A 3 9.68 14.82 -8.67
C ALA A 3 8.45 14.81 -7.77
N THR A 4 7.79 13.66 -7.59
CA THR A 4 6.56 13.54 -6.79
C THR A 4 6.91 13.26 -5.33
N PRO A 5 6.73 14.21 -4.40
CA PRO A 5 7.15 14.04 -3.02
C PRO A 5 6.21 13.09 -2.26
N ILE A 6 6.81 12.12 -1.56
CA ILE A 6 6.15 11.23 -0.62
C ILE A 6 5.93 12.01 0.67
N SER A 7 4.74 12.58 0.78
CA SER A 7 4.32 13.44 1.89
C SER A 7 2.86 13.15 2.23
N ALA A 8 2.35 13.79 3.29
CA ALA A 8 0.93 13.70 3.66
C ALA A 8 -0.03 14.16 2.54
N GLN A 9 0.48 14.90 1.55
CA GLN A 9 -0.28 15.36 0.38
C GLN A 9 0.07 14.54 -0.88
N LEU A 10 0.67 13.36 -0.73
CA LEU A 10 0.94 12.47 -1.85
C LEU A 10 -0.38 12.15 -2.56
N ASP A 11 -0.46 12.51 -3.83
CA ASP A 11 -1.66 12.29 -4.61
C ASP A 11 -1.84 10.79 -4.90
N PRO A 12 -3.00 10.20 -4.52
CA PRO A 12 -3.24 8.78 -4.68
C PRO A 12 -3.36 8.36 -6.15
N GLN A 13 -3.74 9.24 -7.07
CA GLN A 13 -3.83 8.90 -8.50
C GLN A 13 -2.47 8.51 -9.07
N VAL A 14 -1.40 9.20 -8.67
CA VAL A 14 -0.03 8.89 -9.14
C VAL A 14 0.41 7.49 -8.69
N VAL A 15 -0.02 7.07 -7.49
CA VAL A 15 0.22 5.73 -6.98
C VAL A 15 -0.67 4.71 -7.70
N HIS A 16 -1.92 5.06 -8.00
CA HIS A 16 -2.87 4.23 -8.73
C HIS A 16 -2.39 3.93 -10.15
N GLU A 17 -1.93 4.95 -10.87
CA GLU A 17 -1.35 4.83 -12.21
C GLU A 17 -0.12 3.90 -12.20
N ARG A 18 0.73 4.01 -11.19
CA ARG A 18 1.94 3.18 -11.06
C ARG A 18 1.64 1.74 -10.65
N LEU A 19 0.59 1.51 -9.89
CA LEU A 19 0.11 0.16 -9.54
C LEU A 19 -0.62 -0.51 -10.71
N GLY A 20 -1.27 0.26 -11.56
CA GLY A 20 -2.16 -0.21 -12.62
C GLY A 20 -3.61 0.03 -12.25
N VAL A 21 -4.22 1.04 -12.88
CA VAL A 21 -5.55 1.57 -12.53
C VAL A 21 -6.65 0.50 -12.54
N GLU A 22 -6.56 -0.47 -13.46
CA GLU A 22 -7.56 -1.53 -13.61
C GLU A 22 -7.40 -2.68 -12.59
N ALA A 23 -6.26 -2.76 -11.89
CA ALA A 23 -5.91 -3.89 -11.04
C ALA A 23 -6.12 -3.64 -9.53
N TYR A 24 -6.26 -2.37 -9.13
CA TYR A 24 -6.32 -1.97 -7.72
C TYR A 24 -7.49 -1.03 -7.45
N SER A 25 -8.14 -1.25 -6.32
CA SER A 25 -9.22 -0.40 -5.82
C SER A 25 -8.68 0.85 -5.13
N ASP A 26 -9.47 1.93 -5.03
CA ASP A 26 -9.09 3.15 -4.30
C ASP A 26 -8.62 2.88 -2.86
N HIS A 27 -9.23 1.90 -2.20
CA HIS A 27 -8.81 1.46 -0.87
C HIS A 27 -7.38 0.91 -0.85
N GLU A 28 -7.01 0.08 -1.82
CA GLU A 28 -5.68 -0.53 -1.90
C GLU A 28 -4.61 0.51 -2.22
N VAL A 29 -4.96 1.46 -3.08
CA VAL A 29 -4.15 2.64 -3.37
C VAL A 29 -3.93 3.45 -2.09
N GLY A 30 -4.98 3.68 -1.29
CA GLY A 30 -4.87 4.34 0.01
C GLY A 30 -3.89 3.64 0.95
N VAL A 31 -4.00 2.32 1.09
CA VAL A 31 -3.06 1.53 1.90
C VAL A 31 -1.62 1.64 1.37
N MET A 32 -1.43 1.65 0.05
CA MET A 32 -0.11 1.83 -0.56
C MET A 32 0.46 3.23 -0.26
N VAL A 33 -0.36 4.28 -0.33
CA VAL A 33 0.03 5.65 0.01
C VAL A 33 0.49 5.72 1.46
N GLU A 34 -0.26 5.14 2.40
CA GLU A 34 0.12 5.10 3.82
C GLU A 34 1.45 4.36 4.03
N VAL A 35 1.64 3.22 3.37
CA VAL A 35 2.90 2.46 3.43
C VAL A 35 4.08 3.27 2.89
N LEU A 36 3.90 3.97 1.77
CA LEU A 36 4.94 4.80 1.18
C LEU A 36 5.30 5.97 2.10
N GLN A 37 4.29 6.63 2.67
CA GLN A 37 4.47 7.71 3.65
C GLN A 37 5.22 7.23 4.90
N GLU A 38 4.93 6.02 5.39
CA GLU A 38 5.60 5.47 6.57
C GLU A 38 7.07 5.12 6.30
N LEU A 39 7.36 4.47 5.17
CA LEU A 39 8.70 3.95 4.87
C LEU A 39 9.64 4.97 4.26
N TYR A 40 9.10 5.93 3.50
CA TYR A 40 9.90 6.80 2.62
C TYR A 40 9.49 8.28 2.71
N ALA A 41 8.98 8.72 3.87
CA ALA A 41 8.66 10.13 4.12
C ALA A 41 9.79 11.08 3.69
N GLY A 42 9.45 12.12 2.92
CA GLY A 42 10.42 13.12 2.46
C GLY A 42 11.29 12.69 1.28
N ARG A 43 11.14 11.46 0.79
CA ARG A 43 11.68 11.04 -0.52
C ARG A 43 10.68 11.33 -1.64
N THR A 44 11.09 11.09 -2.88
CA THR A 44 10.24 11.21 -4.06
C THR A 44 9.97 9.83 -4.65
N LEU A 45 8.80 9.62 -5.24
CA LEU A 45 8.43 8.33 -5.84
C LEU A 45 9.44 7.85 -6.89
N GLU A 46 10.03 8.78 -7.64
CA GLU A 46 11.00 8.52 -8.72
C GLU A 46 12.38 8.14 -8.21
N ASP A 47 12.69 8.42 -6.93
CA ASP A 47 13.95 8.01 -6.28
C ASP A 47 13.87 6.58 -5.75
N LEU A 48 12.67 6.02 -5.63
CA LEU A 48 12.48 4.65 -5.16
C LEU A 48 13.00 3.66 -6.19
N THR A 49 13.91 2.81 -5.74
CA THR A 49 14.35 1.64 -6.49
C THR A 49 13.22 0.62 -6.64
N GLU A 50 13.35 -0.27 -7.62
CA GLU A 50 12.40 -1.37 -7.82
C GLU A 50 12.26 -2.25 -6.55
N ALA A 51 13.37 -2.50 -5.85
CA ALA A 51 13.36 -3.28 -4.61
C ALA A 51 12.58 -2.59 -3.48
N GLU A 52 12.71 -1.28 -3.34
CA GLU A 52 11.97 -0.48 -2.37
C GLU A 52 10.47 -0.45 -2.69
N TRP A 53 10.13 -0.34 -3.97
CA TRP A 53 8.76 -0.43 -4.46
C TRP A 53 8.14 -1.81 -4.17
N LEU A 54 8.84 -2.89 -4.49
CA LEU A 54 8.38 -4.26 -4.23
C LEU A 54 8.22 -4.54 -2.74
N ARG A 55 9.07 -3.97 -1.89
CA ARG A 55 8.93 -4.04 -0.43
C ARG A 55 7.64 -3.35 0.05
N ALA A 56 7.40 -2.13 -0.40
CA ALA A 56 6.17 -1.39 -0.06
C ALA A 56 4.91 -2.13 -0.55
N TYR A 57 4.96 -2.64 -1.78
CA TYR A 57 3.90 -3.43 -2.37
C TYR A 57 3.60 -4.71 -1.58
N GLY A 58 4.63 -5.43 -1.13
CA GLY A 58 4.47 -6.60 -0.26
C GLY A 58 3.80 -6.24 1.07
N LEU A 59 4.19 -5.13 1.69
CA LEU A 59 3.61 -4.65 2.94
C LEU A 59 2.14 -4.20 2.77
N MET A 60 1.81 -3.53 1.66
CA MET A 60 0.43 -3.18 1.30
C MET A 60 -0.46 -4.44 1.25
N HIS A 61 -0.01 -5.49 0.57
CA HIS A 61 -0.75 -6.77 0.50
C HIS A 61 -0.91 -7.45 1.86
N GLN A 62 0.08 -7.35 2.74
CA GLN A 62 -0.05 -7.85 4.12
C GLN A 62 -1.10 -7.05 4.89
N ARG A 63 -1.05 -5.71 4.85
CA ARG A 63 -2.01 -4.83 5.55
C ARG A 63 -3.45 -5.01 5.06
N LYS A 64 -3.65 -5.12 3.74
CA LYS A 64 -4.97 -5.41 3.15
C LYS A 64 -5.54 -6.74 3.66
N LYS A 65 -4.72 -7.79 3.77
CA LYS A 65 -5.17 -9.08 4.31
C LYS A 65 -5.54 -8.98 5.80
N THR A 66 -4.80 -8.21 6.58
CA THR A 66 -5.09 -8.01 8.00
C THR A 66 -6.37 -7.20 8.22
N GLY A 67 -6.69 -6.25 7.33
CA GLY A 67 -7.97 -5.51 7.34
C GLY A 67 -9.20 -6.38 7.07
N TRP A 68 -9.06 -7.51 6.36
CA TRP A 68 -10.13 -8.51 6.22
C TRP A 68 -10.28 -9.43 7.44
N MET A 69 -9.23 -9.59 8.24
CA MET A 69 -9.24 -10.47 9.42
C MET A 69 -9.74 -9.79 10.69
N THR A 70 -10.07 -8.49 10.66
CA THR A 70 -10.53 -7.77 11.86
C THR A 70 -12.02 -7.94 12.16
N GLU A 71 -12.79 -8.59 11.29
CA GLU A 71 -14.16 -9.05 11.58
C GLU A 71 -14.45 -10.38 10.85
N GLY A 72 -14.11 -11.51 11.49
CA GLY A 72 -14.62 -12.82 11.09
C GLY A 72 -13.63 -13.97 11.18
N VAL A 73 -13.94 -14.91 12.08
CA VAL A 73 -13.50 -16.31 12.14
C VAL A 73 -12.09 -16.61 12.64
N VAL A 74 -11.94 -16.57 13.97
CA VAL A 74 -11.34 -17.70 14.68
C VAL A 74 -12.44 -18.37 15.50
N SER A 75 -13.22 -19.24 14.87
CA SER A 75 -13.95 -20.27 15.61
C SER A 75 -12.96 -21.39 15.91
N PRO A 76 -12.59 -21.66 17.18
CA PRO A 76 -12.01 -22.94 17.53
C PRO A 76 -13.14 -23.97 17.53
N ASP A 77 -13.50 -24.49 16.36
CA ASP A 77 -14.26 -25.74 16.30
C ASP A 77 -13.24 -26.88 16.44
N ALA A 78 -12.92 -27.17 17.70
CA ALA A 78 -12.23 -28.38 18.11
C ALA A 78 -13.09 -29.06 19.17
N GLU A 79 -14.21 -29.62 18.72
CA GLU A 79 -14.98 -30.61 19.49
C GLU A 79 -15.50 -31.67 18.51
N VAL A 80 -14.76 -32.77 18.35
CA VAL A 80 -15.13 -34.18 18.66
C VAL A 80 -13.98 -35.13 18.36
#